data_AF-A0A2V9G339-F1
#
_entry.id   AF-A0A2V9G339-F1
#
_cell.length_a   1.000
_cell.length_b   1.000
_cell.length_c   1.000
_cell.angle_alpha   90.00
_cell.angle_beta   90.00
_cell.angle_gamma   90.00
#
_symmetry.space_group_name_H-M   'P 1'
#
loop_
_entity.id
_entity.type
_entity.pdbx_description
1 polymer ?
#
loop_
_entity_poly.entity_id
_entity_poly.type
_entity_poly.pdbx_seq_one_letter_code
_entity_poly.pdbx_strand_id
1 'polypeptide(L)'
;MDVKTHWEKIYTSKAPDEVSWYRPHLEMSLALIHRGADGPSASIIDVGGGESTLVDDLLARGYQNISILDVSQTAIDVTRKRLKDSADRVRWIAQQGKS
;
A
#
# COMPACT_ATOMS: atom_id res chain seq x y z
N MET A 1 -21.74 11.04 5.51
CA MET A 1 -20.89 10.82 4.32
C MET A 1 -20.16 9.52 4.54
N ASP A 2 -20.21 8.62 3.57
CA ASP A 2 -19.51 7.34 3.63
C ASP A 2 -17.99 7.58 3.60
N VAL A 3 -17.25 6.88 4.47
CA VAL A 3 -15.80 6.98 4.62
C VAL A 3 -15.11 6.64 3.30
N LYS A 4 -15.68 5.70 2.53
CA LYS A 4 -15.20 5.32 1.20
C LYS A 4 -15.25 6.47 0.21
N THR A 5 -16.40 7.15 0.11
CA THR A 5 -16.58 8.31 -0.80
C THR A 5 -15.66 9.47 -0.48
N HIS A 6 -15.34 9.68 0.81
CA HIS A 6 -14.39 10.71 1.21
C HIS A 6 -12.96 10.43 0.72
N TRP A 7 -12.47 9.20 0.91
CA TRP A 7 -11.13 8.81 0.48
C TRP A 7 -11.02 8.72 -1.04
N GLU A 8 -12.01 8.13 -1.72
CA GLU A 8 -12.05 8.12 -3.20
C GLU A 8 -11.92 9.52 -3.78
N LYS A 9 -12.61 10.51 -3.20
CA LYS A 9 -12.51 11.90 -3.64
C LYS A 9 -11.10 12.48 -3.47
N ILE A 10 -10.43 12.20 -2.34
CA ILE A 10 -9.06 12.67 -2.09
C ILE A 10 -8.09 12.09 -3.13
N TYR A 11 -8.10 10.77 -3.32
CA TYR A 11 -7.21 10.09 -4.27
C TYR A 11 -7.50 10.43 -5.73
N THR A 12 -8.72 10.85 -6.07
CA THR A 12 -9.06 11.26 -7.44
C THR A 12 -8.68 12.71 -7.73
N SER A 13 -8.52 13.56 -6.70
CA SER A 13 -8.41 15.02 -6.88
C SER A 13 -7.02 15.61 -6.57
N LYS A 14 -6.10 14.81 -6.03
CA LYS A 14 -4.74 15.25 -5.68
C LYS A 14 -3.70 14.28 -6.20
N ALA A 15 -2.58 14.78 -6.67
CA ALA A 15 -1.46 13.91 -7.01
C ALA A 15 -0.85 13.30 -5.73
N PRO A 16 -0.28 12.08 -5.80
CA PRO A 16 0.24 11.37 -4.62
C PRO A 16 1.31 12.15 -3.85
N ASP A 17 2.04 13.04 -4.51
CA ASP A 17 3.10 13.89 -3.95
C ASP A 17 2.60 15.22 -3.38
N GLU A 18 1.31 15.55 -3.52
CA GLU A 18 0.70 16.78 -3.01
C GLU A 18 0.12 16.64 -1.59
N VAL A 19 0.28 15.47 -0.96
CA VAL A 19 -0.19 15.21 0.41
C VAL A 19 0.99 15.08 1.38
N SER A 20 0.86 15.70 2.55
CA SER A 20 1.96 15.82 3.55
C SER A 20 2.42 14.49 4.15
N TRP A 21 1.67 13.41 3.93
CA TRP A 21 2.00 12.05 4.37
C TRP A 21 2.72 11.22 3.29
N TYR A 22 2.95 11.77 2.10
CA TYR A 22 3.75 11.10 1.07
C TYR A 22 5.23 11.10 1.45
N ARG A 23 5.86 9.94 1.31
CA ARG A 23 7.31 9.78 1.38
C ARG A 23 7.74 8.77 0.32
N PRO A 24 8.82 9.03 -0.44
CA PRO A 24 9.29 8.11 -1.46
C PRO A 24 9.83 6.80 -0.87
N HIS A 25 10.39 6.83 0.36
CA HIS A 25 10.84 5.65 1.10
C HIS A 25 10.45 5.74 2.57
N LEU A 26 9.94 4.65 3.14
CA LEU A 26 9.51 4.56 4.54
C LEU A 26 10.57 3.88 5.41
N GLU A 27 11.76 4.49 5.49
CA GLU A 27 12.95 3.92 6.14
C GLU A 27 12.72 3.42 7.57
N MET A 28 11.97 4.16 8.39
CA MET A 28 11.65 3.74 9.76
C MET A 28 10.79 2.48 9.78
N SER A 29 9.74 2.44 8.95
CA SER A 29 8.87 1.27 8.83
C SER A 29 9.66 0.05 8.36
N LEU A 30 10.53 0.23 7.37
CA LEU A 30 11.41 -0.82 6.86
C LEU A 30 12.39 -1.35 7.93
N ALA A 31 12.95 -0.45 8.74
CA ALA A 31 13.84 -0.84 9.84
C ALA A 31 13.10 -1.64 10.91
N LEU A 32 11.87 -1.25 11.25
CA LEU A 32 11.04 -1.98 12.22
C LEU A 32 10.63 -3.36 11.69
N ILE A 33 10.16 -3.44 10.44
CA ILE A 33 9.81 -4.70 9.79
C ILE A 33 11.02 -5.62 9.76
N HIS A 34 12.19 -5.13 9.34
CA HIS A 34 13.40 -5.96 9.27
C HIS A 34 13.85 -6.52 10.63
N ARG A 35 13.59 -5.79 11.73
CA ARG A 35 13.91 -6.25 13.08
C ARG A 35 12.89 -7.22 13.66
N GLY A 36 11.62 -7.09 13.28
CA GLY A 36 10.51 -7.87 13.84
C GLY A 36 10.07 -9.07 13.00
N ALA A 37 10.42 -9.09 11.72
CA ALA A 37 10.06 -10.16 10.80
C ALA A 37 11.14 -11.24 10.78
N ASP A 38 10.71 -12.51 10.75
CA ASP A 38 11.58 -13.68 10.56
C ASP A 38 12.00 -13.82 9.08
N GLY A 39 12.59 -12.76 8.53
CA GLY A 39 13.12 -12.71 7.17
C GLY A 39 12.06 -12.58 6.06
N PRO A 40 12.45 -12.80 4.79
CA PRO A 40 11.61 -12.53 3.62
C PRO A 40 10.35 -13.41 3.48
N SER A 41 10.27 -14.51 4.23
CA SER A 41 9.10 -15.39 4.33
C SER A 41 8.04 -14.88 5.30
N ALA A 42 8.33 -13.87 6.11
CA ALA A 42 7.35 -13.29 7.02
C ALA A 42 6.11 -12.77 6.27
N SER A 43 4.94 -12.96 6.86
CA SER A 43 3.69 -12.42 6.34
C SER A 43 3.52 -10.96 6.79
N ILE A 44 3.36 -10.06 5.83
CA ILE A 44 3.22 -8.62 6.07
C ILE A 44 1.87 -8.17 5.52
N ILE A 45 1.11 -7.44 6.33
CA ILE A 45 -0.08 -6.71 5.88
C ILE A 45 0.11 -5.21 6.11
N ASP A 46 0.00 -4.43 5.05
CA ASP A 46 -0.01 -2.97 5.07
C ASP A 46 -1.45 -2.46 5.03
N VAL A 47 -1.90 -1.84 6.12
CA VAL A 47 -3.28 -1.39 6.31
C VAL A 47 -3.35 0.11 6.06
N GLY A 48 -4.19 0.53 5.11
CA GLY A 48 -4.15 1.88 4.54
C GLY A 48 -2.97 2.08 3.60
N GLY A 49 -2.46 0.98 3.02
CA GLY A 49 -1.26 1.01 2.18
C GLY A 49 -1.45 1.72 0.83
N GLY A 50 -2.70 1.93 0.39
CA GLY A 50 -3.14 2.68 -0.79
C GLY A 50 -2.05 3.01 -1.80
N GLU A 51 -1.58 4.26 -1.78
CA GLU A 51 -0.53 4.81 -2.65
C GLU A 51 0.88 4.81 -2.03
N SER A 52 1.05 4.21 -0.85
CA SER A 52 2.33 4.08 -0.16
C SER A 52 3.38 3.40 -1.04
N THR A 53 4.63 3.81 -0.91
CA THR A 53 5.78 3.18 -1.58
C THR A 53 6.41 2.05 -0.76
N LEU A 54 5.87 1.74 0.43
CA LEU A 54 6.42 0.69 1.30
C LEU A 54 6.46 -0.67 0.58
N VAL A 55 5.45 -0.98 -0.23
CA VAL A 55 5.38 -2.22 -0.99
C VAL A 55 6.48 -2.33 -2.04
N ASP A 56 6.86 -1.23 -2.68
CA ASP A 56 7.96 -1.15 -3.64
C ASP A 56 9.26 -1.61 -2.96
N ASP A 57 9.55 -1.07 -1.77
CA ASP A 57 10.74 -1.41 -0.98
C ASP A 57 10.71 -2.85 -0.43
N LEU A 58 9.55 -3.34 0.02
CA LEU A 58 9.40 -4.72 0.50
C LEU A 58 9.63 -5.74 -0.63
N LEU A 59 9.08 -5.48 -1.82
CA LEU A 59 9.31 -6.32 -3.00
C LEU A 59 10.78 -6.32 -3.41
N ALA A 60 11.43 -5.16 -3.41
CA ALA A 60 12.86 -5.02 -3.73
C ALA A 60 13.76 -5.75 -2.71
N ARG A 61 13.35 -5.81 -1.44
CA ARG A 61 14.04 -6.55 -0.37
C ARG A 61 13.71 -8.05 -0.35
N GLY A 62 12.88 -8.53 -1.28
CA GLY A 62 12.62 -9.95 -1.48
C GLY A 62 11.51 -10.55 -0.60
N TYR A 63 10.74 -9.73 0.11
CA TYR A 63 9.58 -10.24 0.86
C TYR A 63 8.56 -10.87 -0.09
N GLN A 64 8.01 -12.01 0.32
CA GLN A 64 7.21 -12.88 -0.56
C GLN A 64 5.72 -12.87 -0.21
N ASN A 65 5.39 -12.59 1.05
CA ASN A 65 4.04 -12.73 1.58
C ASN A 65 3.48 -11.35 1.97
N ILE A 66 3.24 -10.49 0.97
CA ILE A 66 2.80 -9.11 1.16
C ILE A 66 1.30 -8.99 0.83
N SER A 67 0.54 -8.39 1.74
CA SER A 67 -0.86 -7.99 1.51
C SER A 67 -1.03 -6.48 1.71
N ILE A 68 -1.80 -5.83 0.84
CA ILE A 68 -2.24 -4.45 1.02
C ILE A 68 -3.75 -4.45 1.24
N LEU A 69 -4.17 -3.80 2.31
CA LEU A 69 -5.57 -3.49 2.60
C LEU A 69 -5.78 -1.98 2.46
N ASP A 70 -6.69 -1.57 1.60
CA ASP A 70 -7.13 -0.17 1.52
C ASP A 70 -8.63 -0.04 1.29
N VAL A 71 -9.20 1.09 1.69
CA VAL A 71 -10.62 1.41 1.48
C VAL A 71 -10.89 2.01 0.10
N SER A 72 -9.85 2.58 -0.53
CA SER A 72 -9.90 3.22 -1.83
C SER A 72 -9.41 2.25 -2.91
N GLN A 73 -10.33 1.79 -3.77
CA GLN A 73 -9.95 1.01 -4.96
C GLN A 73 -9.05 1.83 -5.89
N THR A 74 -9.29 3.14 -6.01
CA THR A 74 -8.46 4.05 -6.79
C THR A 74 -7.00 4.05 -6.33
N ALA A 75 -6.77 4.10 -5.01
CA ALA A 75 -5.41 4.09 -4.46
C ALA A 75 -4.69 2.76 -4.76
N ILE A 76 -5.41 1.64 -4.63
CA ILE A 76 -4.91 0.32 -5.02
C ILE A 76 -4.55 0.29 -6.51
N ASP A 77 -5.41 0.79 -7.39
CA ASP A 77 -5.18 0.75 -8.84
C ASP A 77 -3.99 1.63 -9.25
N VAL A 78 -3.80 2.79 -8.62
CA VAL A 78 -2.62 3.66 -8.81
C VAL A 78 -1.34 2.90 -8.46
N THR A 79 -1.30 2.25 -7.29
CA THR A 79 -0.12 1.47 -6.87
C THR A 79 0.12 0.26 -7.76
N ARG A 80 -0.93 -0.49 -8.14
CA ARG A 80 -0.79 -1.63 -9.07
C ARG A 80 -0.21 -1.18 -10.41
N LYS A 81 -0.69 -0.05 -10.94
CA LYS A 81 -0.16 0.53 -12.20
C LYS A 81 1.31 0.94 -12.07
N ARG A 82 1.72 1.49 -10.91
CA ARG A 82 3.11 1.84 -10.63
C ARG A 82 4.02 0.60 -10.58
N LEU A 83 3.57 -0.46 -9.90
CA LEU A 83 4.33 -1.71 -9.71
C LEU A 83 4.39 -2.60 -10.96
N LYS A 84 3.50 -2.40 -11.94
CA LYS A 84 3.42 -3.21 -13.18
C LYS A 84 3.35 -4.70 -12.83
N ASP A 85 4.15 -5.53 -13.48
CA ASP A 85 4.20 -6.99 -13.30
C ASP A 85 4.50 -7.41 -11.86
N SER A 86 5.15 -6.55 -11.06
CA SER A 86 5.41 -6.86 -9.64
C SER A 86 4.14 -6.83 -8.79
N ALA A 87 3.04 -6.21 -9.27
CA ALA A 87 1.77 -6.17 -8.56
C ALA A 87 1.14 -7.55 -8.38
N ASP A 88 1.46 -8.52 -9.24
CA ASP A 88 0.95 -9.89 -9.18
C ASP A 88 1.52 -10.68 -8.00
N ARG A 89 2.61 -10.18 -7.40
CA ARG A 89 3.25 -10.76 -6.21
C ARG A 89 2.63 -10.26 -4.91
N VAL A 90 1.65 -9.37 -4.98
CA VAL A 90 1.02 -8.73 -3.82
C VAL A 90 -0.44 -9.13 -3.74
N ARG A 91 -0.92 -9.46 -2.55
CA ARG A 91 -2.35 -9.68 -2.31
C ARG A 91 -3.05 -8.35 -2.05
N TRP A 92 -4.03 -8.02 -2.87
CA TRP A 92 -4.81 -6.78 -2.75
C TRP A 92 -6.16 -7.04 -2.08
N ILE A 93 -6.51 -6.24 -1.08
CA ILE A 93 -7.77 -6.33 -0.36
C ILE A 93 -8.40 -4.93 -0.38
N ALA A 94 -9.46 -4.76 -1.17
CA ALA A 94 -10.26 -3.55 -1.16
C ALA A 94 -11.42 -3.70 -0.18
N GLN A 95 -11.65 -2.73 0.70
CA GLN A 95 -12.82 -2.76 1.57
C GLN A 95 -14.10 -2.58 0.74
N GLN A 96 -15.01 -3.55 0.81
CA GLN A 96 -16.37 -3.38 0.31
C GLN A 96 -17.17 -2.56 1.32
N GLY A 97 -17.76 -1.46 0.88
CA GLY A 97 -18.74 -0.73 1.70
C GLY A 97 -19.87 -1.67 2.07
N LYS A 98 -20.29 -1.68 3.33
CA LYS A 98 -21.51 -2.39 3.73
C LYS A 98 -22.66 -1.77 2.93
N SER A 99 -23.29 -2.60 2.09
CA SER A 99 -24.53 -2.25 1.39
C SER A 99 -25.70 -2.11 2.35
#